data_AF-A0A510V9H0-F1
#
_entry.id   AF-A0A510V9H0-F1
#
_cell.length_a   1.000
_cell.length_b   1.000
_cell.length_c   1.000
_cell.angle_alpha   90.00
_cell.angle_beta   90.00
_cell.angle_gamma   90.00
#
_symmetry.space_group_name_H-M   'P 1'
#
loop_
_entity.id
_entity.type
_entity.pdbx_description
1 polymer ?
#
loop_
_entity_poly.entity_id
_entity_poly.type
_entity_poly.pdbx_seq_one_letter_code
_entity_poly.pdbx_strand_id
1 'polypeptide(L)' 'MSLEAVVARLRAAVPDRGRALVAVDGVGASGKTTLAARLAQCLGPRPVIVLHADDFFHPSAVRHARGRDSRRS' A
#
# COMPACT_ATOMS: atom_id res chain seq x y z
N MET A 1 4.10 6.63 15.30
CA MET A 1 4.83 7.43 14.30
C MET A 1 3.82 8.27 13.54
N SER A 2 3.97 9.59 13.47
CA SER A 2 3.01 10.48 12.79
C SER A 2 3.20 10.46 11.27
N LEU A 3 2.17 10.87 10.53
CA LEU A 3 2.22 10.96 9.06
C LEU A 3 3.33 11.93 8.60
N GLU A 4 3.49 13.06 9.29
CA GLU A 4 4.53 14.05 9.01
C GLU A 4 5.94 13.48 9.16
N ALA A 5 6.18 12.67 10.20
CA ALA A 5 7.48 12.03 10.41
C ALA A 5 7.82 11.07 9.26
N VAL A 6 6.82 10.35 8.72
CA VAL A 6 7.01 9.50 7.54
C VAL A 6 7.34 10.35 6.31
N VAL A 7 6.62 11.45 6.07
CA VAL A 7 6.86 12.34 4.93
C VAL A 7 8.25 12.96 4.98
N ALA A 8 8.69 13.44 6.14
CA ALA A 8 10.03 14.00 6.32
C ALA A 8 11.11 12.97 5.97
N ARG A 9 10.94 11.73 6.45
CA ARG A 9 11.88 10.63 6.18
C ARG A 9 11.91 10.24 4.71
N LEU A 10 10.76 10.24 4.04
CA LEU A 10 10.68 10.00 2.59
C LEU A 10 11.37 11.10 1.79
N ARG A 11 11.17 12.38 2.15
CA ARG A 11 11.85 13.49 1.49
C ARG A 11 13.37 13.42 1.63
N ALA A 12 13.87 13.00 2.78
CA ALA A 12 15.30 12.81 3.01
C ALA A 12 15.89 11.60 2.24
N ALA A 13 15.09 10.57 2.00
CA ALA A 13 15.53 9.34 1.32
C ALA A 13 15.43 9.41 -0.22
N VAL A 14 14.63 10.32 -0.77
CA VAL A 14 14.45 10.48 -2.23
C VAL A 14 15.56 11.38 -2.77
N PRO A 15 16.45 10.87 -3.65
CA PRO A 15 17.46 11.72 -4.29
C PRO A 15 16.82 12.78 -5.20
N ASP A 16 17.49 13.92 -5.35
CA ASP A 16 16.98 15.06 -6.13
C ASP A 16 16.64 14.68 -7.57
N ARG A 17 17.47 13.84 -8.19
CA ARG A 17 17.23 13.21 -9.48
C ARG A 17 17.04 11.71 -9.28
N GLY A 18 15.79 11.26 -9.23
CA GLY A 18 15.47 9.84 -9.11
C GLY A 18 14.06 9.58 -8.60
N ARG A 19 13.79 8.31 -8.31
CA ARG A 19 12.53 7.85 -7.69
C ARG A 19 12.86 7.01 -6.46
N ALA A 20 11.98 7.03 -5.47
CA ALA A 20 11.97 6.05 -4.40
C ALA A 20 10.76 5.12 -4.58
N LEU A 21 10.95 3.87 -4.17
CA LEU A 21 9.88 2.89 -4.04
C LEU A 21 9.58 2.71 -2.56
N VAL A 22 8.32 2.87 -2.17
CA VAL A 22 7.88 2.77 -0.78
C VAL A 22 6.83 1.68 -0.68
N ALA A 23 7.16 0.61 0.03
CA ALA A 23 6.21 -0.44 0.36
C ALA A 23 5.45 -0.06 1.64
N VAL A 24 4.12 -0.13 1.60
CA VAL A 24 3.25 0.04 2.77
C VAL A 24 2.65 -1.33 3.08
N ASP A 25 3.15 -1.98 4.13
CA ASP A 25 2.67 -3.28 4.57
C ASP A 25 1.81 -3.16 5.85
N GLY A 26 0.91 -4.11 6.05
CA GLY A 26 -0.04 -4.16 7.17
C GLY A 26 -1.10 -5.24 6.95
N VAL A 27 -1.84 -5.58 7.99
CA VAL A 27 -2.90 -6.61 7.92
C VAL A 27 -4.04 -6.22 6.95
N GLY A 28 -4.81 -7.19 6.46
CA GLY A 28 -5.99 -6.93 5.61
C GLY A 28 -6.99 -6.00 6.31
N ALA A 29 -7.65 -5.12 5.55
CA ALA A 29 -8.57 -4.08 6.06
C ALA A 29 -7.95 -3.01 7.00
N SER A 30 -6.62 -2.89 7.09
CA SER A 30 -5.97 -1.88 7.95
C SER A 30 -5.96 -0.44 7.42
N GLY A 31 -6.54 -0.18 6.25
CA GLY A 31 -6.58 1.15 5.65
C GLY A 31 -5.32 1.58 4.89
N LYS A 32 -4.49 0.63 4.42
CA LYS A 32 -3.26 0.90 3.65
C LYS A 32 -3.49 1.82 2.44
N THR A 33 -4.60 1.62 1.72
CA THR A 33 -5.00 2.48 0.59
C THR A 33 -5.24 3.92 1.02
N THR A 34 -5.96 4.12 2.11
CA THR A 34 -6.20 5.46 2.69
C THR A 34 -4.90 6.12 3.14
N LEU A 35 -3.99 5.35 3.75
CA LEU A 35 -2.68 5.85 4.14
C LEU A 35 -1.83 6.25 2.93
N ALA A 36 -1.78 5.42 1.89
CA ALA A 36 -1.04 5.70 0.66
C ALA A 36 -1.55 6.95 -0.05
N ALA A 37 -2.87 7.13 -0.14
CA ALA A 37 -3.47 8.33 -0.71
C ALA A 37 -3.11 9.60 0.08
N ARG A 38 -3.17 9.55 1.42
CA ARG A 38 -2.77 10.69 2.28
C ARG A 38 -1.28 11.00 2.16
N LEU A 39 -0.43 9.98 2.13
CA LEU A 39 1.02 10.14 1.89
C LEU A 39 1.30 10.83 0.55
N ALA A 40 0.60 10.42 -0.51
CA ALA A 40 0.74 11.04 -1.83
C ALA A 40 0.39 12.54 -1.80
N GLN A 41 -0.69 12.93 -1.12
CA GLN A 41 -1.09 14.33 -0.97
C GLN A 41 -0.04 15.16 -0.21
N CYS A 42 0.59 14.61 0.82
CA CYS A 42 1.60 15.33 1.62
C CYS A 42 2.96 15.49 0.93
N LEU A 43 3.26 14.70 -0.11
CA LEU A 43 4.54 14.75 -0.82
C LEU A 43 4.65 15.94 -1.81
N GLY A 44 3.55 16.67 -2.06
CA GLY A 44 3.56 17.95 -2.78
C GLY A 44 3.80 17.80 -4.29
N PRO A 45 4.59 18.68 -4.96
CA PRO A 45 4.69 18.75 -6.42
C PRO A 45 5.42 17.56 -7.07
N ARG A 46 6.00 16.64 -6.28
CA ARG A 46 6.62 15.43 -6.82
C ARG A 46 5.53 14.47 -7.27
N PRO A 47 5.59 13.93 -8.51
CA PRO A 47 4.65 12.92 -8.96
C PRO A 47 4.72 11.68 -8.06
N VAL A 48 3.58 11.25 -7.54
CA VAL A 48 3.45 10.01 -6.75
C VAL A 48 2.54 9.05 -7.51
N ILE A 49 3.02 7.84 -7.71
CA ILE A 49 2.23 6.74 -8.30
C ILE A 49 1.90 5.78 -7.15
N VAL A 50 0.61 5.59 -6.88
CA VAL A 50 0.14 4.61 -5.90
C VAL A 50 -0.18 3.31 -6.63
N LEU A 51 0.50 2.23 -6.23
CA LEU A 51 0.29 0.88 -6.77
C LEU A 51 -0.33 -0.01 -5.69
N HIS A 52 -1.48 -0.60 -5.97
CA HIS A 52 -2.11 -1.59 -5.09
C HIS A 52 -1.64 -3.00 -5.45
N ALA A 53 -0.51 -3.44 -4.88
CA ALA A 53 0.06 -4.77 -5.15
C ALA A 53 -0.89 -5.91 -4.73
N ASP A 54 -1.68 -5.73 -3.66
CA ASP A 54 -2.63 -6.72 -3.14
C ASP A 54 -3.74 -7.09 -4.16
N ASP A 55 -4.04 -6.18 -5.10
CA ASP A 55 -5.03 -6.41 -6.16
C ASP A 55 -4.47 -7.28 -7.29
N PHE A 56 -3.14 -7.31 -7.48
CA PHE A 56 -2.47 -8.15 -8.47
C PHE A 56 -2.25 -9.58 -7.99
N PHE A 57 -2.07 -9.80 -6.69
CA PHE A 57 -1.85 -11.15 -6.14
C PHE A 57 -3.13 -11.94 -5.93
N HIS A 58 -4.30 -11.29 -5.88
CA HIS A 58 -5.56 -11.99 -5.70
C HIS A 58 -6.66 -11.45 -6.64
N PRO A 59 -6.74 -11.96 -7.88
CA PRO A 59 -8.02 -11.98 -8.58
C PRO A 59 -9.07 -12.51 -7.59
N SER A 60 -10.15 -11.77 -7.38
CA SER A 60 -11.26 -12.14 -6.48
C SER A 60 -11.80 -13.55 -6.78
N ALA A 61 -11.57 -14.04 -8.00
CA ALA A 61 -11.79 -15.42 -8.43
C ALA A 61 -11.06 -16.49 -7.57
N VAL A 62 -9.93 -16.16 -6.94
CA VAL A 62 -9.14 -17.10 -6.11
C VAL A 62 -9.47 -16.97 -4.61
N ARG A 63 -9.93 -15.79 -4.14
CA ARG A 63 -10.29 -15.57 -2.73
C ARG A 63 -11.59 -16.26 -2.30
N HIS A 64 -12.50 -16.57 -3.23
CA HIS A 64 -13.72 -17.34 -2.97
C HIS A 64 -13.67 -18.81 -3.40
N ALA A 65 -12.49 -19.30 -3.82
CA ALA A 65 -12.29 -20.69 -4.23
C ALA A 65 -11.83 -21.63 -3.08
N ARG A 66 -12.10 -21.27 -1.82
CA ARG A 66 -12.18 -22.25 -0.73
C ARG A 66 -13.65 -22.42 -0.38
N GLY A 67 -14.26 -23.33 -1.13
CA GLY A 67 -15.62 -23.78 -0.90
C GLY A 67 -15.82 -24.26 0.53
N ARG A 68 -17.10 -24.31 0.90
CA ARG A 68 -17.59 -24.90 2.13
C ARG A 68 -17.30 -26.40 2.17
N ASP A 69 -16.10 -26.81 2.58
CA ASP A 69 -15.82 -28.20 2.99
C ASP A 69 -15.99 -28.37 4.51
N SER A 70 -17.07 -27.80 5.03
CA SER A 70 -17.71 -28.30 6.24
C SER A 70 -18.59 -29.51 5.88
N ARG A 71 -17.97 -30.68 5.65
CA ARG A 71 -18.46 -32.06 5.96
C ARG A 71 -17.71 -33.12 5.14
N ARG A 72 -16.72 -33.78 5.76
CA ARG A 72 -16.68 -35.26 5.96
C ARG A 72 -15.34 -35.66 6.59
N SER A 73 -15.38 -35.99 7.88
CA SER A 73 -15.00 -37.30 8.40
C SER A 73 -15.56 -37.45 9.80
#